data_AF-U5D710-F1
#
_entry.id   AF-U5D710-F1
#
_cell.length_a   1.000
_cell.length_b   1.000
_cell.length_c   1.000
_cell.angle_alpha   90.00
_cell.angle_beta   90.00
_cell.angle_gamma   90.00
#
_symmetry.space_group_name_H-M   'P 1'
#
loop_
_entity.id
_entity.type
_entity.pdbx_description
1 polymer ?
#
loop_
_entity_poly.entity_id
_entity_poly.type
_entity_poly.pdbx_seq_one_letter_code
_entity_poly.pdbx_strand_id
1 'polypeptide(L)'
;MYLMTKGAFAGGMSPFVFITYRTIIATVFLAPFAFIAERETRPPLTIKIASQIFILGFLGIGITQNCYFSSLYLTSSTFVSTLSNLIPATTFLMALLLRLEKFDIISMRGKAKFLGIVICVGGAMIMTLVRGPTIRLLRNLELDESPVYLLGEVSSNPSTNWTLGSIIIFLSILAWSAWLNYQVITIKSFVILIK
;
A
#
# COMPACT_ATOMS: atom_id res chain seq x y z
N MET A 1 -1.87 6.03 -10.68
CA MET A 1 -1.43 6.85 -9.53
C MET A 1 0.08 7.13 -9.56
N TYR A 2 0.94 6.12 -9.70
CA TYR A 2 2.41 6.29 -9.60
C TYR A 2 3.00 7.36 -10.51
N LEU A 3 2.56 7.44 -11.77
CA LEU A 3 3.06 8.46 -12.72
C LEU A 3 2.69 9.88 -12.29
N MET A 4 1.46 10.10 -11.82
CA MET A 4 1.00 11.42 -11.36
C MET A 4 1.70 11.83 -10.06
N THR A 5 1.88 10.89 -9.13
CA THR A 5 2.62 11.16 -7.88
C THR A 5 4.11 11.43 -8.15
N LYS A 6 4.73 10.67 -9.05
CA LYS A 6 6.11 10.93 -9.48
C LYS A 6 6.26 12.29 -10.15
N GLY A 7 5.32 12.66 -11.03
CA GLY A 7 5.28 14.01 -11.61
C GLY A 7 5.14 15.11 -10.56
N ALA A 8 4.28 14.93 -9.56
CA ALA A 8 4.14 15.88 -8.45
C ALA A 8 5.42 16.02 -7.62
N PHE A 9 6.13 14.92 -7.35
CA PHE A 9 7.42 14.95 -6.65
C PHE A 9 8.53 15.59 -7.47
N ALA A 10 8.55 15.36 -8.79
CA ALA A 10 9.48 16.03 -9.70
C ALA A 10 9.26 17.55 -9.72
N GLY A 11 8.00 18.01 -9.59
CA GLY A 11 7.65 19.41 -9.39
C GLY A 11 7.97 19.98 -8.00
N GLY A 12 8.71 19.26 -7.15
CA GLY A 12 9.17 19.73 -5.84
C GLY A 12 8.24 19.43 -4.66
N MET A 13 7.15 18.68 -4.86
CA MET A 13 6.23 18.34 -3.77
C MET A 13 6.84 17.32 -2.79
N SER A 14 6.84 17.64 -1.49
CA SER A 14 7.28 16.71 -0.46
C SER A 14 6.34 15.49 -0.33
N PRO A 15 6.87 14.26 -0.20
CA PRO A 15 6.08 13.04 0.02
C PRO A 15 5.13 13.12 1.22
N PHE A 16 5.58 13.74 2.31
CA PHE A 16 4.78 13.89 3.54
C PHE A 16 3.56 14.78 3.31
N VAL A 17 3.74 15.89 2.59
CA VAL A 17 2.67 16.82 2.25
C VAL A 17 1.62 16.13 1.37
N PHE A 18 2.06 15.34 0.39
CA PHE A 18 1.17 14.56 -0.46
C PHE A 18 0.31 13.58 0.32
N ILE A 19 0.91 12.87 1.29
CA ILE A 19 0.19 11.93 2.16
C ILE A 19 -0.84 12.66 3.01
N THR A 20 -0.46 13.75 3.65
CA THR A 20 -1.36 14.53 4.51
C THR A 20 -2.58 15.02 3.72
N TYR A 21 -2.39 15.62 2.54
CA TYR A 21 -3.51 16.06 1.70
C TYR A 21 -4.44 14.90 1.32
N ARG A 22 -3.87 13.78 0.85
CA ARG A 22 -4.66 12.60 0.48
C ARG A 22 -5.51 12.09 1.64
N THR A 23 -4.92 12.01 2.84
CA THR A 23 -5.60 11.50 4.03
C THR A 23 -6.69 12.45 4.49
N ILE A 24 -6.45 13.76 4.50
CA ILE A 24 -7.46 14.77 4.86
C ILE A 24 -8.66 14.69 3.92
N ILE A 25 -8.42 14.67 2.60
CA ILE A 25 -9.48 14.58 1.59
C ILE A 25 -10.29 13.30 1.79
N ALA A 26 -9.61 12.16 2.00
CA ALA A 26 -10.28 10.89 2.26
C ALA A 26 -11.15 10.96 3.53
N THR A 27 -10.64 11.54 4.62
CA THR A 27 -11.39 11.69 5.87
C THR A 27 -12.61 12.60 5.71
N VAL A 28 -12.46 13.77 5.08
CA VAL A 28 -13.57 14.70 4.84
C VAL A 28 -14.65 14.06 3.99
N PHE A 29 -14.26 13.27 2.98
CA PHE A 29 -15.20 12.59 2.11
C PHE A 29 -15.89 11.41 2.79
N LEU A 30 -15.17 10.59 3.58
CA LEU A 30 -15.71 9.42 4.27
C LEU A 30 -16.51 9.76 5.52
N ALA A 31 -16.17 10.85 6.22
CA ALA A 31 -16.81 11.26 7.47
C ALA A 31 -18.35 11.37 7.40
N PRO A 32 -18.98 12.02 6.41
CA PRO A 32 -20.44 12.09 6.33
C PRO A 32 -21.07 10.72 6.12
N PHE A 33 -20.49 9.87 5.27
CA PHE A 33 -21.00 8.51 5.03
C PHE A 33 -20.88 7.64 6.28
N ALA A 34 -19.73 7.69 6.97
CA ALA A 34 -19.53 6.97 8.22
C ALA A 34 -20.52 7.46 9.30
N PHE A 35 -20.75 8.79 9.38
CA PHE A 35 -21.68 9.34 10.36
C PHE A 35 -23.12 8.88 10.13
N ILE A 36 -23.59 8.87 8.88
CA ILE A 36 -24.95 8.47 8.51
C ILE A 36 -25.14 6.96 8.64
N ALA A 37 -24.21 6.15 8.11
CA ALA A 37 -24.33 4.70 8.06
C ALA A 37 -24.20 4.04 9.44
N GLU A 38 -23.31 4.54 10.30
CA GLU A 38 -23.01 3.91 11.58
C GLU A 38 -23.70 4.62 12.77
N ARG A 39 -24.65 5.54 12.53
CA ARG A 39 -25.27 6.34 13.61
C ARG A 39 -25.87 5.48 14.74
N GLU A 40 -26.53 4.38 14.40
CA GLU A 40 -27.28 3.53 15.33
C GLU A 40 -26.45 2.36 15.89
N THR A 41 -25.30 2.05 15.30
CA THR A 41 -24.48 0.85 15.60
C THR A 41 -23.16 1.20 16.30
N ARG A 42 -22.98 2.43 16.79
CA ARG A 42 -21.72 2.91 17.35
C ARG A 42 -21.38 2.18 18.66
N PRO A 43 -20.28 1.41 18.71
CA PRO A 43 -19.80 0.90 19.99
C PRO A 43 -19.27 2.07 20.84
N PRO A 44 -19.41 2.02 22.17
CA PRO A 44 -18.83 3.03 23.04
C PRO A 44 -17.30 3.07 22.86
N LEU A 45 -16.73 4.28 22.81
CA LEU A 45 -15.29 4.47 22.58
C LEU A 45 -14.48 4.15 23.84
N THR A 46 -14.27 2.86 24.09
CA THR A 46 -13.41 2.38 25.17
C THR A 46 -11.94 2.61 24.83
N ILE A 47 -11.08 2.82 25.84
CA ILE A 47 -9.62 3.00 25.66
C ILE A 47 -8.99 1.87 24.82
N LYS A 48 -9.48 0.63 24.97
CA LYS A 48 -9.06 -0.52 24.16
C LYS A 48 -9.36 -0.37 22.67
N ILE A 49 -10.55 0.15 22.33
CA ILE A 49 -10.98 0.40 20.96
C ILE A 49 -10.18 1.56 20.37
N ALA A 50 -10.02 2.64 21.15
CA ALA A 50 -9.21 3.78 20.75
C ALA A 50 -7.76 3.39 20.46
N SER A 51 -7.15 2.53 21.29
CA SER A 51 -5.78 2.05 21.05
C SER A 51 -5.67 1.13 19.84
N GLN A 52 -6.66 0.26 19.59
CA GLN A 52 -6.71 -0.56 18.37
C GLN A 52 -6.82 0.30 17.10
N ILE A 53 -7.68 1.32 17.10
CA ILE A 53 -7.82 2.26 15.98
C ILE A 53 -6.53 3.05 15.78
N PHE A 54 -5.90 3.50 16.87
CA PHE A 54 -4.62 4.21 16.82
C PHE A 54 -3.51 3.36 16.20
N ILE A 55 -3.34 2.11 16.66
CA ILE A 55 -2.35 1.19 16.11
C ILE A 55 -2.63 0.92 14.62
N LEU A 56 -3.89 0.74 14.25
CA LEU A 56 -4.31 0.52 12.87
C LEU A 56 -3.97 1.74 11.98
N GLY A 57 -4.26 2.96 12.45
CA GLY A 57 -3.91 4.20 11.75
C GLY A 57 -2.41 4.44 11.66
N PHE A 58 -1.68 4.15 12.73
CA PHE A 58 -0.22 4.31 12.79
C PHE A 58 0.50 3.32 11.86
N LEU A 59 0.11 2.05 11.85
CA LEU A 59 0.69 1.06 10.94
C LEU A 59 0.37 1.38 9.48
N GLY A 60 -0.87 1.76 9.18
CA GLY A 60 -1.33 2.04 7.82
C GLY A 60 -0.78 3.35 7.25
N ILE A 61 -1.09 4.48 7.90
CA ILE A 61 -0.68 5.80 7.40
C ILE A 61 0.73 6.13 7.89
N GLY A 62 0.96 6.01 9.20
CA GLY A 62 2.21 6.43 9.86
C GLY A 62 3.44 5.74 9.28
N ILE A 63 3.45 4.40 9.24
CA ILE A 63 4.59 3.62 8.74
C ILE A 63 4.41 3.29 7.26
N THR A 64 3.37 2.54 6.91
CA THR A 64 3.26 1.95 5.56
C THR A 64 3.27 3.01 4.48
N GLN A 65 2.35 3.98 4.56
CA GLN A 65 2.19 5.00 3.53
C GLN A 65 3.37 5.98 3.45
N ASN A 66 3.91 6.43 4.60
CA ASN A 66 5.09 7.30 4.62
C ASN A 66 6.33 6.62 4.05
N CYS A 67 6.62 5.39 4.47
CA CYS A 67 7.74 4.61 3.92
C CYS A 67 7.51 4.36 2.42
N TYR A 68 6.29 4.06 1.99
CA TYR A 68 5.97 3.82 0.59
C TYR A 68 6.30 5.02 -0.31
N PHE A 69 5.82 6.21 0.05
CA PHE A 69 6.09 7.40 -0.77
C PHE A 69 7.51 7.91 -0.62
N SER A 70 8.15 7.68 0.53
CA SER A 70 9.58 7.98 0.71
C SER A 70 10.47 7.09 -0.17
N SER A 71 10.17 5.79 -0.28
CA SER A 71 10.89 4.92 -1.22
C SER A 71 10.57 5.26 -2.68
N LEU A 72 9.34 5.65 -2.97
CA LEU A 72 8.97 6.18 -4.29
C LEU A 72 9.70 7.49 -4.61
N TYR A 73 10.02 8.32 -3.63
CA TYR A 73 10.85 9.51 -3.84
C TYR A 73 12.31 9.13 -4.13
N LEU A 74 12.85 8.16 -3.39
CA LEU A 74 14.26 7.75 -3.46
C LEU A 74 14.58 6.75 -4.58
N THR A 75 13.59 6.11 -5.20
CA THR A 75 13.80 5.04 -6.19
C THR A 75 12.80 5.16 -7.35
N SER A 76 12.93 4.36 -8.41
CA SER A 76 12.02 4.41 -9.56
C SER A 76 10.62 3.87 -9.23
N SER A 77 9.60 4.39 -9.92
CA SER A 77 8.23 3.90 -9.79
C SER A 77 8.08 2.43 -10.16
N THR A 78 8.83 1.98 -11.17
CA THR A 78 8.84 0.59 -11.64
C THR A 78 9.40 -0.36 -10.59
N PHE A 79 10.46 0.06 -9.88
CA PHE A 79 11.04 -0.74 -8.80
C PHE A 79 10.05 -0.90 -7.64
N VAL A 80 9.46 0.21 -7.19
CA VAL A 80 8.45 0.21 -6.11
C VAL A 80 7.21 -0.59 -6.49
N SER A 81 6.71 -0.47 -7.74
CA SER A 81 5.56 -1.27 -8.20
C SER A 81 5.88 -2.75 -8.26
N THR A 82 7.10 -3.12 -8.66
CA THR A 82 7.54 -4.52 -8.71
C THR A 82 7.57 -5.14 -7.32
N LEU A 83 8.15 -4.44 -6.34
CA LEU A 83 8.18 -4.94 -4.96
C LEU A 83 6.79 -4.94 -4.30
N SER A 84 5.90 -4.03 -4.69
CA SER A 84 4.50 -4.03 -4.21
C SER A 84 3.75 -5.33 -4.55
N ASN A 85 4.15 -6.05 -5.60
CA ASN A 85 3.56 -7.37 -5.93
C ASN A 85 3.90 -8.45 -4.91
N LEU A 86 4.84 -8.20 -3.99
CA LEU A 86 5.15 -9.11 -2.89
C LEU A 86 4.12 -9.02 -1.75
N ILE A 87 3.30 -7.95 -1.69
CA ILE A 87 2.35 -7.72 -0.59
C ILE A 87 1.43 -8.93 -0.35
N PRO A 88 0.79 -9.57 -1.35
CA PRO A 88 -0.04 -10.75 -1.12
C PRO A 88 0.75 -11.92 -0.50
N ALA A 89 1.97 -12.17 -0.98
CA ALA A 89 2.83 -13.24 -0.48
C ALA A 89 3.28 -12.98 0.96
N THR A 90 3.73 -11.77 1.28
CA THR A 90 4.18 -11.39 2.62
C THR A 90 3.01 -11.31 3.61
N THR A 91 1.83 -10.89 3.16
CA THR A 91 0.60 -10.87 3.98
C THR A 91 0.21 -12.27 4.41
N PHE A 92 0.27 -13.23 3.48
CA PHE A 92 0.01 -14.63 3.78
C PHE A 92 1.05 -15.23 4.72
N LEU A 93 2.34 -14.99 4.45
CA LEU A 93 3.42 -15.45 5.33
C LEU A 93 3.24 -14.92 6.76
N MET A 94 2.89 -13.64 6.91
CA MET A 94 2.60 -13.03 8.20
C MET A 94 1.36 -13.66 8.86
N ALA A 95 0.30 -13.94 8.09
CA ALA A 95 -0.90 -14.61 8.61
C ALA A 95 -0.60 -16.01 9.16
N LEU A 96 0.29 -16.75 8.50
CA LEU A 96 0.80 -18.05 8.96
C LEU A 96 1.59 -17.91 10.26
N LEU A 97 2.54 -16.97 10.33
CA LEU A 97 3.36 -16.72 11.51
C LEU A 97 2.51 -16.32 12.73
N LEU A 98 1.49 -15.50 12.53
CA LEU A 98 0.54 -15.08 13.55
C LEU A 98 -0.51 -16.16 13.89
N ARG A 99 -0.44 -17.35 13.25
CA ARG A 99 -1.41 -18.45 13.39
C ARG A 99 -2.87 -18.02 13.18
N LEU A 100 -3.09 -16.97 12.39
CA LEU A 100 -4.43 -16.48 12.04
C LEU A 100 -5.12 -17.41 11.05
N GLU A 101 -4.33 -18.19 10.29
CA GLU A 101 -4.81 -19.25 9.44
C GLU A 101 -4.26 -20.61 9.89
N LYS A 102 -5.15 -21.61 10.00
CA LYS A 102 -4.76 -23.00 10.10
C LYS A 102 -4.36 -23.47 8.70
N PHE A 103 -3.07 -23.63 8.47
CA PHE A 103 -2.54 -24.12 7.21
C PHE A 103 -2.67 -25.64 7.16
N ASP A 104 -3.82 -26.11 6.70
CA ASP A 104 -4.04 -27.52 6.43
C ASP A 104 -3.94 -27.76 4.91
N ILE A 105 -2.70 -28.02 4.44
CA ILE A 105 -2.36 -28.30 3.04
C ILE A 105 -3.05 -29.58 2.55
N ILE A 106 -3.44 -30.46 3.47
CA ILE A 106 -4.09 -31.73 3.14
C ILE A 106 -5.56 -31.45 2.79
N SER A 107 -6.19 -30.49 3.47
CA SER A 107 -7.57 -30.08 3.18
C SER A 107 -7.74 -29.41 1.80
N MET A 108 -8.86 -29.69 1.13
CA MET A 108 -9.21 -29.07 -0.15
C MET A 108 -9.29 -27.53 -0.05
N ARG A 109 -9.71 -27.01 1.12
CA ARG A 109 -9.76 -25.57 1.42
C ARG A 109 -8.37 -24.95 1.51
N GLY A 110 -7.40 -25.64 2.12
CA GLY A 110 -6.01 -25.15 2.20
C GLY A 110 -5.33 -25.14 0.83
N LYS A 111 -5.56 -26.16 0.00
CA LYS A 111 -5.07 -26.21 -1.40
C LYS A 111 -5.62 -25.06 -2.24
N ALA A 112 -6.91 -24.78 -2.14
CA ALA A 112 -7.53 -23.67 -2.86
C ALA A 112 -6.97 -22.30 -2.45
N LYS A 113 -6.72 -22.08 -1.15
CA LYS A 113 -6.09 -20.85 -0.65
C LYS A 113 -4.68 -20.67 -1.18
N PHE A 114 -3.86 -21.73 -1.12
CA PHE A 114 -2.49 -21.69 -1.63
C PHE A 114 -2.46 -21.43 -3.14
N LEU A 115 -3.30 -22.12 -3.90
CA LEU A 115 -3.40 -21.92 -5.34
C LEU A 115 -3.83 -20.48 -5.68
N GLY A 116 -4.79 -19.91 -4.95
CA GLY A 116 -5.20 -18.51 -5.11
C GLY A 116 -4.07 -17.53 -4.89
N ILE A 117 -3.21 -17.77 -3.89
CA ILE A 117 -2.02 -16.94 -3.62
C ILE A 117 -1.03 -17.04 -4.78
N VAL A 118 -0.72 -18.26 -5.23
CA VAL A 118 0.21 -18.49 -6.36
C VAL A 118 -0.29 -17.80 -7.63
N ILE A 119 -1.59 -17.91 -7.93
CA ILE A 119 -2.22 -17.26 -9.08
C ILE A 119 -2.16 -15.73 -8.94
N CYS A 120 -2.45 -15.18 -7.75
CA CYS A 120 -2.42 -13.74 -7.51
C CYS A 120 -1.00 -13.16 -7.67
N VAL A 121 0.00 -13.80 -7.06
CA VAL A 121 1.41 -13.39 -7.16
C VAL A 121 1.91 -13.55 -8.59
N GLY A 122 1.61 -14.68 -9.24
CA GLY A 122 1.96 -14.93 -10.64
C GLY A 122 1.34 -13.91 -11.59
N GLY A 123 0.05 -13.61 -11.44
CA GLY A 123 -0.64 -12.59 -12.22
C GLY A 123 -0.04 -11.19 -12.03
N ALA A 124 0.29 -10.81 -10.79
CA ALA A 124 0.93 -9.54 -10.48
C ALA A 124 2.33 -9.43 -11.11
N MET A 125 3.14 -10.51 -11.05
CA MET A 125 4.43 -10.59 -11.72
C MET A 125 4.30 -10.46 -13.24
N ILE A 126 3.38 -11.17 -13.87
CA ILE A 126 3.14 -11.11 -15.33
C ILE A 126 2.74 -9.68 -15.72
N MET A 127 1.77 -9.06 -15.04
CA MET A 127 1.35 -7.67 -15.34
C MET A 127 2.49 -6.66 -15.24
N THR A 128 3.51 -6.93 -14.43
CA THR A 128 4.62 -5.99 -14.19
C THR A 128 5.82 -6.26 -15.10
N LEU A 129 6.07 -7.52 -15.45
CA LEU A 129 7.17 -7.93 -16.32
C LEU A 129 6.79 -7.85 -17.81
N VAL A 130 5.51 -8.01 -18.14
CA VAL A 130 5.01 -7.85 -19.51
C VAL A 130 4.92 -6.36 -19.83
N ARG A 131 5.94 -5.86 -20.52
CA ARG A 131 5.95 -4.49 -21.04
C ARG A 131 4.98 -4.39 -22.23
N GLY A 132 3.84 -3.74 -22.03
CA GLY A 132 2.98 -3.29 -23.13
C GLY A 132 3.62 -2.13 -23.91
N PRO A 133 3.21 -1.88 -25.17
CA PRO A 133 3.67 -0.74 -25.93
C PRO A 133 3.39 0.56 -25.15
N THR A 134 4.41 1.40 -25.01
CA THR A 134 4.29 2.70 -24.35
C THR A 134 3.27 3.55 -25.10
N ILE A 135 2.15 3.84 -24.45
CA ILE A 135 1.08 4.66 -25.01
C ILE A 135 1.64 6.09 -25.15
N ARG A 136 2.02 6.47 -26.38
CA ARG A 136 2.57 7.80 -26.73
C ARG A 136 1.49 8.89 -26.75
N LEU A 137 0.64 8.93 -25.72
CA LEU A 137 -0.51 9.85 -25.69
C LEU A 137 -0.11 11.33 -25.44
N LEU A 138 1.15 11.57 -25.03
CA LEU A 138 1.67 12.91 -24.69
C LEU A 138 2.72 13.45 -25.69
N ARG A 139 2.80 12.94 -26.93
CA ARG A 139 3.75 13.49 -27.92
C ARG A 139 3.32 14.83 -28.53
N ASN A 140 2.05 15.21 -28.41
CA ASN A 140 1.49 16.42 -29.05
C ASN A 140 1.38 17.62 -28.10
N LEU A 141 1.82 17.49 -26.85
CA LEU A 141 1.99 18.61 -25.94
C LEU A 141 3.48 18.90 -25.92
N GLU A 142 3.88 20.05 -26.48
CA GLU A 142 5.22 20.63 -26.42
C GLU A 142 5.58 20.96 -24.96
N LEU A 143 5.77 19.92 -24.14
CA LEU A 143 6.44 20.01 -22.86
C LEU A 143 7.91 19.69 -23.16
N ASP A 144 8.76 20.68 -22.91
CA ASP A 144 10.20 20.74 -23.21
C ASP A 144 11.05 19.66 -22.52
N GLU A 145 10.43 18.67 -21.87
CA GLU A 145 11.14 17.56 -21.24
C GLU A 145 10.52 16.23 -21.64
N SER A 146 11.35 15.38 -22.24
CA SER A 146 10.90 14.10 -22.76
C SER A 146 10.27 13.23 -21.64
N PRO A 147 9.08 12.64 -21.85
CA PRO A 147 8.42 11.78 -20.86
C PRO A 147 9.20 10.48 -20.55
N VAL A 148 10.32 10.26 -21.24
CA VAL A 148 11.27 9.19 -20.99
C VAL A 148 12.04 9.43 -19.68
N TYR A 149 12.30 10.70 -19.31
CA TYR A 149 12.93 11.04 -18.03
C TYR A 149 12.06 10.62 -16.83
N LEU A 150 10.74 10.79 -16.91
CA LEU A 150 9.79 10.38 -15.86
C LEU A 150 9.65 8.86 -15.68
N LEU A 151 9.97 8.08 -16.72
CA LEU A 151 9.85 6.61 -16.72
C LEU A 151 11.13 5.89 -16.29
N GLY A 152 12.28 6.57 -16.33
CA GLY A 152 13.59 5.91 -16.24
C GLY A 152 14.61 6.53 -15.31
N GLU A 153 14.50 7.81 -14.92
CA GLU A 153 15.57 8.43 -14.15
C GLU A 153 15.41 8.25 -12.65
N VAL A 154 16.38 7.51 -12.09
CA VAL A 154 17.01 7.85 -10.82
C VAL A 154 17.22 9.36 -10.82
N SER A 155 16.67 10.05 -9.83
CA SER A 155 16.96 11.47 -9.60
C SER A 155 18.45 11.68 -9.86
N SER A 156 18.80 12.57 -10.78
CA SER A 156 20.16 12.90 -11.23
C SER A 156 20.99 13.62 -10.15
N ASN A 157 20.83 13.20 -8.90
CA ASN A 157 21.77 13.42 -7.80
C ASN A 157 22.53 12.11 -7.57
N PRO A 158 23.86 12.07 -7.82
CA PRO A 158 24.70 10.87 -7.72
C PRO A 158 24.83 10.26 -6.30
N SER A 159 24.05 10.73 -5.32
CA SER A 159 24.13 10.37 -3.90
C SER A 159 22.77 10.16 -3.21
N THR A 160 21.66 10.08 -3.95
CA THR A 160 20.37 9.72 -3.34
C THR A 160 20.35 8.21 -3.07
N ASN A 161 20.45 7.84 -1.79
CA ASN A 161 20.65 6.48 -1.28
C ASN A 161 19.64 5.44 -1.82
N TRP A 162 19.86 4.89 -3.02
CA TRP A 162 19.04 3.82 -3.61
C TRP A 162 18.89 2.63 -2.64
N THR A 163 19.96 2.29 -1.92
CA THR A 163 19.96 1.24 -0.88
C THR A 163 18.97 1.55 0.23
N LEU A 164 18.93 2.82 0.69
CA LEU A 164 17.98 3.27 1.72
C LEU A 164 16.54 3.23 1.18
N GLY A 165 16.32 3.65 -0.07
CA GLY A 165 15.02 3.50 -0.74
C GLY A 165 14.55 2.03 -0.79
N SER A 166 15.48 1.10 -1.07
CA SER A 166 15.23 -0.35 -1.09
C SER A 166 14.86 -0.89 0.30
N ILE A 167 15.60 -0.52 1.35
CA ILE A 167 15.29 -0.93 2.73
C ILE A 167 13.93 -0.38 3.18
N ILE A 168 13.64 0.88 2.85
CA ILE A 168 12.37 1.53 3.20
C ILE A 168 11.17 0.87 2.52
N ILE A 169 11.27 0.47 1.24
CA ILE A 169 10.14 -0.21 0.57
C ILE A 169 9.91 -1.61 1.14
N PHE A 170 10.96 -2.36 1.50
CA PHE A 170 10.80 -3.62 2.21
C PHE A 170 10.10 -3.44 3.56
N LEU A 171 10.50 -2.43 4.34
CA LEU A 171 9.82 -2.08 5.59
C LEU A 171 8.35 -1.72 5.37
N SER A 172 8.06 -0.95 4.32
CA SER A 172 6.68 -0.60 3.94
C SER A 172 5.84 -1.83 3.63
N ILE A 173 6.37 -2.81 2.89
CA ILE A 173 5.66 -4.05 2.55
C ILE A 173 5.35 -4.89 3.79
N LEU A 174 6.31 -5.00 4.73
CA LEU A 174 6.11 -5.70 6.00
C LEU A 174 5.06 -4.99 6.87
N ALA A 175 5.14 -3.66 6.97
CA ALA A 175 4.16 -2.86 7.69
C ALA A 175 2.77 -2.97 7.07
N TRP A 176 2.66 -2.98 5.74
CA TRP A 176 1.40 -3.19 5.02
C TRP A 176 0.81 -4.55 5.36
N SER A 177 1.64 -5.59 5.32
CA SER A 177 1.24 -6.96 5.64
C SER A 177 0.74 -7.09 7.08
N ALA A 178 1.43 -6.45 8.03
CA ALA A 178 1.03 -6.39 9.43
C ALA A 178 -0.29 -5.63 9.60
N TRP A 179 -0.44 -4.49 8.93
CA TRP A 179 -1.65 -3.67 8.94
C TRP A 179 -2.87 -4.46 8.45
N LEU A 180 -2.77 -5.18 7.33
CA LEU A 180 -3.86 -6.01 6.79
C LEU A 180 -4.27 -7.13 7.76
N ASN A 181 -3.30 -7.84 8.33
CA ASN A 181 -3.58 -8.90 9.29
C ASN A 181 -4.24 -8.35 10.56
N TYR A 182 -3.73 -7.23 11.08
CA TYR A 182 -4.27 -6.57 12.26
C TYR A 182 -5.68 -6.03 12.03
N GLN A 183 -5.96 -5.51 10.83
CA GLN A 183 -7.28 -5.05 10.43
C GLN A 183 -8.34 -6.16 10.57
N VAL A 184 -8.02 -7.38 10.12
CA VAL A 184 -8.94 -8.53 10.22
C VAL A 184 -9.25 -8.89 11.68
N ILE A 185 -8.24 -8.88 12.56
CA ILE A 185 -8.42 -9.17 14.00
C ILE A 185 -9.32 -8.12 14.65
N THR A 186 -9.06 -6.85 14.34
CA THR A 186 -9.78 -5.70 14.89
C THR A 186 -11.24 -5.69 14.44
N ILE A 187 -11.52 -5.91 13.14
CA ILE A 187 -12.90 -6.00 12.62
C ILE A 187 -13.69 -7.13 13.30
N LYS A 188 -13.09 -8.33 13.45
CA LYS A 188 -13.74 -9.43 14.16
C LYS A 188 -14.09 -9.07 15.60
N SER A 189 -13.18 -8.35 16.28
CA SER A 189 -13.41 -7.88 17.64
C SER A 189 -14.56 -6.88 17.72
N PHE A 190 -14.67 -5.96 16.75
CA PHE A 190 -15.78 -5.01 16.66
C PHE A 190 -17.13 -5.68 16.38
N VAL A 191 -17.17 -6.63 15.44
CA VAL A 191 -18.41 -7.35 15.10
C VAL A 191 -18.95 -8.14 16.30
N ILE A 192 -18.08 -8.69 17.15
CA ILE A 192 -18.48 -9.40 18.38
C ILE A 192 -19.08 -8.43 19.41
N LEU A 193 -18.62 -7.17 19.47
CA LEU A 193 -19.10 -6.18 20.43
C LEU A 193 -20.45 -5.54 20.05
N ILE A 194 -20.88 -5.68 18.79
CA ILE A 194 -22.15 -5.13 18.28
C ILE A 194 -23.31 -6.15 18.44
N LYS A 195 -23.01 -7.43 18.68
CA LYS A 195 -23.98 -8.48 18.99
C LYS A 195 -24.27 -8.55 20.49
#